data_AF-A0A2N7UFE2-F1
#
_entry.id   AF-A0A2N7UFE2-F1
#
_cell.length_a   1.000
_cell.length_b   1.000
_cell.length_c   1.000
_cell.angle_alpha   90.00
_cell.angle_beta   90.00
_cell.angle_gamma   90.00
#
_symmetry.space_group_name_H-M   'P 1'
#
loop_
_entity.id
_entity.type
_entity.pdbx_description
1 polymer ?
#
loop_
_entity_poly.entity_id
_entity_poly.type
_entity_poly.pdbx_seq_one_letter_code
_entity_poly.pdbx_strand_id
1 'polypeptide(L)'
;MSQGAPKDGWDKLSAMSGFLAAVFVPLTLGLAGHWYSDAIRDRETSLKEQEFAREWVQLSLDVLREESGGDDTEVLRQWAVDVLNHFSDIEIQFDGALREALVEGRARLPEAVTQAPAPEASRFTRMIQLQEAALEALLERDIGTAILYMDEAHALWHDFRTIWEVLGELRRSREQLGDDQGWSELYRNLLRLWDLRDIDPGLRDRLREQAS
;
A
#
# COMPACT_ATOMS: atom_id res chain seq x y z
N MET A 1 41.38 -31.12 -56.88
CA MET A 1 40.16 -30.30 -56.90
C MET A 1 39.28 -30.75 -55.74
N SER A 2 39.20 -29.98 -54.66
CA SER A 2 38.23 -30.21 -53.58
C SER A 2 37.50 -28.90 -53.33
N GLN A 3 36.19 -28.91 -53.58
CA GLN A 3 35.31 -27.76 -53.48
C GLN A 3 34.92 -27.55 -52.01
N GLY A 4 35.08 -26.33 -51.50
CA GLY A 4 34.70 -25.94 -50.14
C GLY A 4 33.19 -25.73 -49.99
N ALA A 5 32.62 -26.29 -48.92
CA ALA A 5 31.21 -26.26 -48.57
C ALA A 5 30.69 -24.87 -48.10
N PRO A 6 29.38 -24.59 -48.17
CA PRO A 6 28.81 -23.26 -48.01
C PRO A 6 28.69 -22.85 -46.52
N LYS A 7 29.61 -22.01 -46.04
CA LYS A 7 29.59 -21.43 -44.68
C LYS A 7 28.76 -20.14 -44.55
N ASP A 8 28.32 -19.56 -45.65
CA ASP A 8 27.85 -18.16 -45.69
C ASP A 8 26.43 -17.94 -45.12
N GLY A 9 25.59 -18.98 -45.08
CA GLY A 9 24.20 -18.86 -44.62
C GLY A 9 24.02 -18.85 -43.10
N TRP A 10 24.83 -19.63 -42.37
CA TRP A 10 24.73 -19.76 -40.91
C TRP A 10 25.39 -18.58 -40.16
N ASP A 11 26.44 -18.00 -40.73
CA ASP A 11 27.07 -16.81 -40.18
C ASP A 11 26.18 -15.56 -40.33
N LYS A 12 25.42 -15.43 -41.44
CA LYS A 12 24.46 -14.34 -41.65
C LYS A 12 23.27 -14.40 -40.69
N LEU A 13 22.79 -15.60 -40.37
CA LEU A 13 21.70 -15.81 -39.40
C LEU A 13 22.14 -15.46 -37.98
N SER A 14 23.37 -15.82 -37.62
CA SER A 14 23.98 -15.49 -36.32
C SER A 14 24.16 -13.98 -36.15
N ALA A 15 24.64 -13.28 -37.20
CA ALA A 15 24.79 -11.83 -37.20
C ALA A 15 23.45 -11.07 -37.10
N MET A 16 22.40 -11.54 -37.79
CA MET A 16 21.06 -10.94 -37.70
C MET A 16 20.39 -11.17 -36.34
N SER A 17 20.62 -12.33 -35.70
CA SER A 17 20.07 -12.64 -34.37
C SER A 17 20.64 -11.74 -33.26
N GLY A 18 21.92 -11.36 -33.36
CA GLY A 18 22.56 -10.44 -32.43
C GLY A 18 22.00 -9.02 -32.52
N PHE A 19 21.73 -8.54 -33.74
CA PHE A 19 21.14 -7.21 -33.96
C PHE A 19 19.66 -7.16 -33.53
N LEU A 20 18.90 -8.22 -33.82
CA LEU A 20 17.51 -8.34 -33.37
C LEU A 20 17.43 -8.36 -31.84
N ALA A 21 18.25 -9.18 -31.17
CA ALA A 21 18.28 -9.24 -29.71
C ALA A 21 18.67 -7.89 -29.07
N ALA A 22 19.65 -7.18 -29.64
CA ALA A 22 20.12 -5.88 -29.14
C ALA A 22 19.04 -4.78 -29.20
N VAL A 23 18.07 -4.89 -30.13
CA VAL A 23 16.95 -3.93 -30.25
C VAL A 23 15.73 -4.42 -29.48
N PHE A 24 15.44 -5.73 -29.48
CA PHE A 24 14.22 -6.28 -28.88
C PHE A 24 14.27 -6.35 -27.35
N VAL A 25 15.45 -6.63 -26.77
CA VAL A 25 15.60 -6.72 -25.31
C VAL A 25 15.35 -5.37 -24.61
N PRO A 26 15.90 -4.23 -25.06
CA PRO A 26 15.56 -2.93 -24.48
C PRO A 26 14.09 -2.54 -24.69
N LEU A 27 13.52 -2.86 -25.85
CA LEU A 27 12.12 -2.53 -26.17
C LEU A 27 11.14 -3.29 -25.25
N THR A 28 11.40 -4.58 -25.03
CA THR A 28 10.58 -5.43 -24.15
C THR A 28 10.72 -5.05 -22.68
N LEU A 29 11.94 -4.73 -22.22
CA LEU A 29 12.16 -4.19 -20.87
C LEU A 29 11.46 -2.83 -20.66
N GLY A 30 11.48 -1.95 -21.66
CA GLY A 30 10.80 -0.66 -21.61
C GLY A 30 9.27 -0.78 -21.57
N LEU A 31 8.69 -1.67 -22.39
CA LEU A 31 7.24 -1.94 -22.39
C LEU A 31 6.78 -2.63 -21.10
N ALA A 32 7.54 -3.59 -20.58
CA ALA A 32 7.25 -4.22 -19.29
C ALA A 32 7.33 -3.20 -18.15
N GLY A 33 8.34 -2.31 -18.15
CA GLY A 33 8.45 -1.24 -17.16
C GLY A 33 7.31 -0.23 -17.20
N HIS A 34 6.83 0.13 -18.40
CA HIS A 34 5.70 1.05 -18.56
C HIS A 34 4.39 0.46 -18.06
N TRP A 35 4.05 -0.78 -18.44
CA TRP A 35 2.85 -1.47 -17.96
C TRP A 35 2.90 -1.73 -16.45
N TYR A 36 4.07 -2.02 -15.92
CA TYR A 36 4.28 -2.22 -14.50
C TYR A 36 4.11 -0.92 -13.70
N SER A 37 4.61 0.20 -14.23
CA SER A 37 4.48 1.52 -13.61
C SER A 37 3.04 2.04 -13.64
N ASP A 38 2.29 1.78 -14.72
CA ASP A 38 0.88 2.20 -14.81
C ASP A 38 -0.02 1.35 -13.91
N ALA A 39 0.23 0.04 -13.80
CA ALA A 39 -0.50 -0.83 -12.87
C ALA A 39 -0.24 -0.50 -11.39
N ILE A 40 0.96 0.00 -11.06
CA ILE A 40 1.26 0.52 -9.71
C ILE A 40 0.58 1.86 -9.48
N ARG A 41 0.60 2.75 -10.47
CA ARG A 41 -0.04 4.07 -10.39
C ARG A 41 -1.55 3.95 -10.21
N ASP A 42 -2.22 3.09 -10.95
CA ASP A 42 -3.66 2.86 -10.82
C ASP A 42 -4.04 2.31 -9.44
N ARG A 43 -3.19 1.45 -8.86
CA ARG A 43 -3.39 0.92 -7.50
C ARG A 43 -3.12 1.95 -6.41
N GLU A 44 -2.05 2.75 -6.52
CA GLU A 44 -1.81 3.89 -5.62
C GLU A 44 -2.94 4.91 -5.67
N THR A 45 -3.52 5.13 -6.85
CA THR A 45 -4.66 6.05 -7.00
C THR A 45 -5.90 5.49 -6.32
N SER A 46 -6.18 4.19 -6.47
CA SER A 46 -7.29 3.53 -5.76
C SER A 46 -7.15 3.55 -4.24
N LEU A 47 -5.92 3.45 -3.72
CA LEU A 47 -5.65 3.52 -2.27
C LEU A 47 -5.82 4.96 -1.75
N LYS A 48 -5.35 5.97 -2.50
CA LYS A 48 -5.59 7.38 -2.17
C LYS A 48 -7.07 7.76 -2.25
N GLU A 49 -7.80 7.21 -3.20
CA GLU A 49 -9.26 7.42 -3.31
C GLU A 49 -9.99 6.82 -2.10
N GLN A 50 -9.52 5.69 -1.56
CA GLN A 50 -10.05 5.10 -0.34
C GLN A 50 -9.68 5.89 0.93
N GLU A 51 -8.45 6.41 1.02
CA GLU A 51 -8.04 7.31 2.12
C GLU A 51 -8.87 8.60 2.12
N PHE A 52 -9.03 9.20 0.94
CA PHE A 52 -9.88 10.37 0.73
C PHE A 52 -11.31 10.07 1.17
N ALA A 53 -11.90 8.94 0.74
CA ALA A 53 -13.23 8.52 1.14
C ALA A 53 -13.41 8.46 2.67
N ARG A 54 -12.40 7.98 3.41
CA ARG A 54 -12.43 7.91 4.88
C ARG A 54 -12.44 9.29 5.54
N GLU A 55 -11.56 10.19 5.10
CA GLU A 55 -11.50 11.56 5.63
C GLU A 55 -12.82 12.31 5.38
N TRP A 56 -13.42 12.13 4.21
CA TRP A 56 -14.70 12.75 3.87
C TRP A 56 -15.88 12.15 4.63
N VAL A 57 -15.91 10.83 4.83
CA VAL A 57 -16.93 10.17 5.66
C VAL A 57 -16.83 10.68 7.10
N GLN A 58 -15.62 10.77 7.67
CA GLN A 58 -15.42 11.25 9.03
C GLN A 58 -15.83 12.72 9.19
N LEU A 59 -15.40 13.59 8.27
CA LEU A 59 -15.80 14.99 8.24
C LEU A 59 -17.33 15.15 8.14
N SER A 60 -17.97 14.32 7.32
CA SER A 60 -19.42 14.31 7.17
C SER A 60 -20.15 13.87 8.45
N LEU A 61 -19.63 12.87 9.15
CA LEU A 61 -20.16 12.45 10.45
C LEU A 61 -20.03 13.56 11.50
N ASP A 62 -18.91 14.29 11.51
CA ASP A 62 -18.69 15.39 12.45
C ASP A 62 -19.63 16.57 12.16
N VAL A 63 -19.83 16.93 10.89
CA VAL A 63 -20.84 17.93 10.46
C VAL A 63 -22.26 17.54 10.87
N LEU A 64 -22.61 16.24 10.80
CA LEU A 64 -23.93 15.77 11.22
C LEU A 64 -24.10 15.69 12.75
N ARG A 65 -23.00 15.62 13.51
CA ARG A 65 -22.99 15.62 14.98
C ARG A 65 -23.14 17.01 15.59
N GLU A 66 -22.68 18.05 14.89
CA GLU A 66 -22.84 19.44 15.34
C GLU A 66 -24.33 19.84 15.42
N GLU A 67 -24.68 20.65 16.42
CA GLU A 67 -26.04 21.16 16.58
C GLU A 67 -26.37 22.14 15.45
N SER A 68 -27.53 21.96 14.81
CA SER A 68 -27.99 22.87 13.75
C SER A 68 -28.30 24.25 14.32
N GLY A 69 -27.48 25.23 13.93
CA GLY A 69 -27.52 26.59 14.50
C GLY A 69 -27.69 27.74 13.49
N GLY A 70 -27.87 27.49 12.19
CA GLY A 70 -28.09 28.55 11.19
C GLY A 70 -28.35 28.02 9.76
N ASP A 71 -28.69 28.93 8.83
CA ASP A 71 -29.01 28.61 7.42
C ASP A 71 -27.82 27.95 6.67
N ASP A 72 -26.58 28.33 6.99
CA ASP A 72 -25.37 27.72 6.41
C ASP A 72 -25.17 26.26 6.86
N THR A 73 -25.81 25.86 7.97
CA THR A 73 -25.73 24.51 8.53
C THR A 73 -26.57 23.52 7.73
N GLU A 74 -27.64 23.96 7.07
CA GLU A 74 -28.50 23.08 6.26
C GLU A 74 -27.76 22.58 5.00
N VAL A 75 -27.09 23.49 4.29
CA VAL A 75 -26.31 23.18 3.08
C VAL A 75 -25.14 22.24 3.40
N LEU A 76 -24.43 22.48 4.50
CA LEU A 76 -23.33 21.62 4.94
C LEU A 76 -23.81 20.22 5.32
N ARG A 77 -25.00 20.10 5.92
CA ARG A 77 -25.54 18.79 6.32
C ARG A 77 -26.14 18.03 5.15
N GLN A 78 -26.71 18.73 4.17
CA GLN A 78 -27.08 18.13 2.90
C GLN A 78 -25.86 17.54 2.18
N TRP A 79 -24.76 18.31 2.12
CA TRP A 79 -23.48 17.84 1.61
C TRP A 79 -22.97 16.60 2.38
N ALA A 80 -22.99 16.62 3.71
CA ALA A 80 -22.53 15.50 4.54
C ALA A 80 -23.34 14.21 4.30
N VAL A 81 -24.67 14.32 4.12
CA VAL A 81 -25.52 13.17 3.77
C VAL A 81 -25.17 12.63 2.39
N ASP A 82 -24.91 13.50 1.41
CA ASP A 82 -24.57 13.09 0.05
C ASP A 82 -23.20 12.39 0.00
N VAL A 83 -22.22 12.85 0.79
CA VAL A 83 -20.91 12.19 0.95
C VAL A 83 -21.06 10.81 1.60
N LEU A 84 -21.87 10.67 2.64
CA LEU A 84 -22.13 9.37 3.27
C LEU A 84 -22.81 8.39 2.30
N ASN A 85 -23.79 8.84 1.52
CA ASN A 85 -24.44 8.00 0.50
C ASN A 85 -23.48 7.54 -0.60
N HIS A 86 -22.46 8.33 -0.91
CA HIS A 86 -21.52 8.04 -1.99
C HIS A 86 -20.35 7.16 -1.55
N PHE A 87 -19.82 7.40 -0.34
CA PHE A 87 -18.57 6.80 0.13
C PHE A 87 -18.75 5.79 1.27
N SER A 88 -19.92 5.71 1.91
CA SER A 88 -20.16 4.69 2.91
C SER A 88 -20.72 3.42 2.27
N ASP A 89 -20.11 2.28 2.53
CA ASP A 89 -20.57 0.95 2.10
C ASP A 89 -21.81 0.46 2.89
N ILE A 90 -22.52 1.37 3.55
CA ILE A 90 -23.64 1.04 4.41
C ILE A 90 -24.87 0.85 3.53
N GLU A 91 -25.53 -0.31 3.63
CA GLU A 91 -26.77 -0.62 2.88
C GLU A 91 -27.94 0.34 3.18
N ILE A 92 -27.79 1.21 4.18
CA ILE A 92 -28.75 2.25 4.52
C ILE A 92 -28.54 3.41 3.56
N GLN A 93 -29.39 3.50 2.54
CA GLN A 93 -29.49 4.72 1.76
C GLN A 93 -30.13 5.80 2.65
N PHE A 94 -29.42 6.91 2.85
CA PHE A 94 -29.93 8.07 3.55
C PHE A 94 -30.86 8.82 2.60
N ASP A 95 -32.09 8.32 2.44
CA ASP A 95 -33.11 8.84 1.52
C ASP A 95 -34.39 9.29 2.23
N GLY A 96 -35.26 9.96 1.47
CA GLY A 96 -36.58 10.42 1.91
C GLY A 96 -36.60 11.12 3.26
N ALA A 97 -37.44 10.60 4.17
CA ALA A 97 -37.66 11.19 5.49
C ALA A 97 -36.44 11.13 6.42
N LEU A 98 -35.54 10.16 6.23
CA LEU A 98 -34.31 10.06 7.03
C LEU A 98 -33.30 11.14 6.61
N ARG A 99 -33.18 11.38 5.30
CA ARG A 99 -32.36 12.47 4.76
C ARG A 99 -32.84 13.82 5.26
N GLU A 100 -34.13 14.10 5.13
CA GLU A 100 -34.73 15.36 5.62
C GLU A 100 -34.48 15.54 7.12
N ALA A 101 -34.71 14.50 7.93
CA ALA A 101 -34.50 14.58 9.37
C ALA A 101 -33.02 14.76 9.78
N LEU A 102 -32.06 14.22 9.01
CA LEU A 102 -30.62 14.43 9.25
C LEU A 102 -30.17 15.83 8.85
N VAL A 103 -30.63 16.33 7.70
CA VAL A 103 -30.33 17.68 7.22
C VAL A 103 -30.86 18.75 8.19
N GLU A 104 -32.11 18.58 8.63
CA GLU A 104 -32.78 19.46 9.60
C GLU A 104 -32.30 19.25 11.04
N GLY A 105 -31.52 18.20 11.32
CA GLY A 105 -30.96 17.90 12.64
C GLY A 105 -31.93 17.35 13.66
N ARG A 106 -33.09 16.89 13.20
CA ARG A 106 -34.10 16.24 14.03
C ARG A 106 -33.77 14.77 14.29
N ALA A 107 -32.93 14.16 13.45
CA ALA A 107 -32.44 12.80 13.62
C ALA A 107 -30.94 12.77 13.93
N ARG A 108 -30.54 11.78 14.71
CA ARG A 108 -29.13 11.42 14.94
C ARG A 108 -28.87 10.07 14.29
N LEU A 109 -27.66 9.88 13.77
CA LEU A 109 -27.25 8.60 13.21
C LEU A 109 -27.29 7.50 14.29
N PRO A 110 -27.72 6.27 13.97
CA PRO A 110 -27.70 5.15 14.90
C PRO A 110 -26.28 4.91 15.44
N GLU A 111 -26.14 4.56 16.72
CA GLU A 111 -24.83 4.22 17.31
C GLU A 111 -24.12 3.10 16.54
N ALA A 112 -24.87 2.17 15.94
CA ALA A 112 -24.32 1.11 15.10
C ALA A 112 -23.56 1.62 13.85
N VAL A 113 -24.00 2.74 13.27
CA VAL A 113 -23.31 3.40 12.12
C VAL A 113 -22.06 4.14 12.59
N THR A 114 -22.04 4.60 13.84
CA THR A 114 -20.91 5.33 14.44
C THR A 114 -19.92 4.42 15.18
N GLN A 115 -20.28 3.16 15.44
CA GLN A 115 -19.45 2.18 16.16
C GLN A 115 -19.06 0.96 15.32
N ALA A 116 -19.53 0.81 14.08
CA ALA A 116 -19.04 -0.27 13.23
C ALA A 116 -17.53 -0.09 13.03
N PRO A 117 -16.65 -0.96 13.60
CA PRO A 117 -15.29 -0.98 13.11
C PRO A 117 -15.41 -1.46 11.68
N ALA A 118 -15.06 -0.61 10.71
CA ALA A 118 -14.90 -1.08 9.35
C ALA A 118 -13.97 -2.31 9.43
N PRO A 119 -14.42 -3.51 9.01
CA PRO A 119 -13.64 -4.73 9.18
C PRO A 119 -12.25 -4.64 8.52
N GLU A 120 -12.08 -3.68 7.61
CA GLU A 120 -10.82 -3.35 6.95
C GLU A 120 -9.98 -2.28 7.66
N ALA A 121 -10.58 -1.34 8.40
CA ALA A 121 -9.84 -0.41 9.26
C ALA A 121 -9.10 -1.16 10.37
N SER A 122 -9.74 -2.20 10.94
CA SER A 122 -9.08 -3.09 11.90
C SER A 122 -7.91 -3.87 11.27
N ARG A 123 -8.02 -4.31 10.01
CA ARG A 123 -6.95 -5.03 9.29
C ARG A 123 -5.77 -4.12 8.94
N PHE A 124 -6.03 -2.91 8.47
CA PHE A 124 -4.98 -1.93 8.16
C PHE A 124 -4.27 -1.45 9.43
N THR A 125 -5.00 -1.09 10.48
CA THR A 125 -4.39 -0.75 11.78
C THR A 125 -3.59 -1.92 12.33
N ARG A 126 -4.11 -3.15 12.23
CA ARG A 126 -3.38 -4.36 12.65
C ARG A 126 -2.11 -4.56 11.82
N MET A 127 -2.15 -4.30 10.52
CA MET A 127 -0.98 -4.36 9.65
C MET A 127 0.08 -3.33 10.06
N ILE A 128 -0.30 -2.06 10.30
CA ILE A 128 0.64 -1.04 10.79
C ILE A 128 1.28 -1.49 12.09
N GLN A 129 0.48 -1.96 13.06
CA GLN A 129 0.99 -2.47 14.34
C GLN A 129 1.98 -3.63 14.16
N LEU A 130 1.71 -4.55 13.23
CA LEU A 130 2.62 -5.66 12.93
C LEU A 130 3.90 -5.19 12.25
N GLN A 131 3.82 -4.18 11.38
CA GLN A 131 4.97 -3.56 10.74
C GLN A 131 5.86 -2.82 11.77
N GLU A 132 5.25 -2.07 12.68
CA GLU A 132 5.94 -1.41 13.80
C GLU A 132 6.61 -2.43 14.73
N ALA A 133 5.88 -3.48 15.13
CA ALA A 133 6.42 -4.55 15.96
C ALA A 133 7.57 -5.31 15.28
N ALA A 134 7.50 -5.50 13.96
CA ALA A 134 8.59 -6.07 13.17
C ALA A 134 9.83 -5.16 13.17
N LEU A 135 9.66 -3.84 13.04
CA LEU A 135 10.75 -2.88 13.13
C LEU A 135 11.39 -2.81 14.51
N GLU A 136 10.58 -2.84 15.57
CA GLU A 136 11.08 -2.92 16.94
C GLU A 136 11.92 -4.17 17.15
N ALA A 137 11.43 -5.33 16.73
CA ALA A 137 12.18 -6.59 16.79
C ALA A 137 13.50 -6.51 15.98
N LEU A 138 13.48 -5.87 14.81
CA LEU A 138 14.70 -5.64 14.02
C LEU A 138 15.71 -4.77 14.75
N LEU A 139 15.27 -3.67 15.36
CA LEU A 139 16.13 -2.78 16.15
C LEU A 139 16.72 -3.48 17.38
N GLU A 140 16.02 -4.47 17.92
CA GLU A 140 16.49 -5.37 18.98
C GLU A 140 17.37 -6.52 18.46
N ARG A 141 17.64 -6.56 17.14
CA ARG A 141 18.39 -7.61 16.45
C ARG A 141 17.76 -9.00 16.53
N ASP A 142 16.45 -9.07 16.72
CA ASP A 142 15.66 -10.29 16.66
C ASP A 142 14.95 -10.44 15.31
N ILE A 143 15.71 -10.91 14.31
CA ILE A 143 15.15 -11.17 12.98
C ILE A 143 14.11 -12.29 12.97
N GLY A 144 14.15 -13.20 13.94
CA GLY A 144 13.18 -14.29 14.05
C GLY A 144 11.79 -13.75 14.35
N THR A 145 11.70 -12.91 15.37
CA THR A 145 10.45 -12.24 15.76
C THR A 145 9.97 -11.26 14.68
N ALA A 146 10.88 -10.54 14.02
CA ALA A 146 10.52 -9.67 12.90
C ALA A 146 9.87 -10.43 11.72
N ILE A 147 10.41 -11.60 11.35
CA ILE A 147 9.83 -12.46 10.30
C ILE A 147 8.42 -12.92 10.71
N LEU A 148 8.21 -13.29 11.98
CA LEU A 148 6.89 -13.74 12.45
C LEU A 148 5.82 -12.65 12.28
N TYR A 149 6.12 -11.42 12.69
CA TYR A 149 5.18 -10.31 12.51
C TYR A 149 4.93 -9.97 11.05
N MET A 150 5.96 -10.05 10.19
CA MET A 150 5.80 -9.82 8.75
C MET A 150 5.04 -10.95 8.06
N ASP A 151 5.17 -12.21 8.51
CA ASP A 151 4.35 -13.32 8.03
C ASP A 151 2.87 -13.14 8.41
N GLU A 152 2.60 -12.65 9.63
CA GLU A 152 1.23 -12.30 10.04
C GLU A 152 0.67 -11.13 9.23
N ALA A 153 1.48 -10.10 8.96
CA ALA A 153 1.09 -8.97 8.11
C ALA A 153 0.78 -9.44 6.68
N HIS A 154 1.58 -10.36 6.13
CA HIS A 154 1.33 -10.97 4.82
C HIS A 154 0.06 -11.82 4.80
N ALA A 155 -0.25 -12.54 5.88
CA ALA A 155 -1.49 -13.30 5.99
C ALA A 155 -2.74 -12.40 6.00
N LEU A 156 -2.64 -11.20 6.57
CA LEU A 156 -3.71 -10.20 6.55
C LEU A 156 -3.84 -9.53 5.17
N TRP A 157 -2.74 -9.35 4.45
CA TRP A 157 -2.73 -8.65 3.16
C TRP A 157 -1.77 -9.28 2.14
N HIS A 158 -2.19 -10.43 1.59
CA HIS A 158 -1.40 -11.25 0.69
C HIS A 158 -0.97 -10.55 -0.63
N ASP A 159 -1.71 -9.53 -1.07
CA ASP A 159 -1.44 -8.82 -2.32
C ASP A 159 -0.41 -7.69 -2.20
N PHE A 160 0.03 -7.37 -0.97
CA PHE A 160 0.96 -6.27 -0.75
C PHE A 160 2.40 -6.69 -1.06
N ARG A 161 2.83 -6.40 -2.29
CA ARG A 161 4.17 -6.73 -2.82
C ARG A 161 5.29 -6.33 -1.85
N THR A 162 5.19 -5.13 -1.27
CA THR A 162 6.19 -4.59 -0.34
C THR A 162 6.43 -5.52 0.85
N ILE A 163 5.37 -6.13 1.40
CA ILE A 163 5.47 -7.05 2.54
C ILE A 163 6.22 -8.31 2.11
N TRP A 164 5.91 -8.86 0.94
CA TRP A 164 6.59 -10.04 0.41
C TRP A 164 8.08 -9.78 0.13
N GLU A 165 8.42 -8.62 -0.43
CA GLU A 165 9.81 -8.24 -0.72
C GLU A 165 10.63 -8.06 0.55
N VAL A 166 10.08 -7.37 1.55
CA VAL A 166 10.70 -7.21 2.87
C VAL A 166 10.91 -8.58 3.51
N LEU A 167 9.89 -9.43 3.50
CA LEU A 167 9.94 -10.75 4.10
C LEU A 167 10.94 -11.69 3.40
N GLY A 168 11.05 -11.59 2.07
CA GLY A 168 12.07 -12.28 1.29
C GLY A 168 13.50 -11.84 1.67
N GLU A 169 13.71 -10.54 1.85
CA GLU A 169 15.00 -10.00 2.30
C GLU A 169 15.32 -10.44 3.73
N LEU A 170 14.37 -10.34 4.67
CA LEU A 170 14.55 -10.80 6.05
C LEU A 170 14.95 -12.28 6.11
N ARG A 171 14.28 -13.14 5.34
CA ARG A 171 14.60 -14.57 5.28
C ARG A 171 15.99 -14.83 4.71
N ARG A 172 16.38 -14.11 3.65
CA ARG A 172 17.71 -14.22 3.04
C ARG A 172 18.80 -13.76 4.02
N SER A 173 18.60 -12.61 4.66
CA SER A 173 19.58 -12.03 5.57
C SER A 173 19.70 -12.85 6.86
N ARG A 174 18.64 -13.52 7.33
CA ARG A 174 18.70 -14.41 8.49
C ARG A 174 19.81 -15.46 8.38
N GLU A 175 20.09 -15.95 7.18
CA GLU A 175 21.14 -16.95 6.94
C GLU A 175 22.55 -16.33 6.89
N GLN A 176 22.64 -15.02 6.67
CA GLN A 176 23.88 -14.28 6.40
C GLN A 176 24.28 -13.34 7.54
N LEU A 177 23.40 -13.13 8.52
CA LEU A 177 23.63 -12.28 9.68
C LEU A 177 24.59 -12.93 10.66
N GLY A 178 25.83 -12.43 10.69
CA GLY A 178 26.87 -12.88 11.61
C GLY A 178 27.59 -11.75 12.35
N ASP A 179 27.69 -10.56 11.75
CA ASP A 179 28.39 -9.40 12.30
C ASP A 179 27.59 -8.10 12.15
N ASP A 180 28.10 -7.02 12.73
CA ASP A 180 27.48 -5.69 12.67
C ASP A 180 27.35 -5.17 11.24
N GLN A 181 28.28 -5.54 10.35
CA GLN A 181 28.26 -5.14 8.96
C GLN A 181 27.05 -5.75 8.21
N GLY A 182 26.74 -7.02 8.46
CA GLY A 182 25.55 -7.67 7.94
C GLY A 182 24.24 -7.01 8.41
N TRP A 183 24.18 -6.55 9.66
CA TRP A 183 23.03 -5.81 10.19
C TRP A 183 22.85 -4.45 9.51
N SER A 184 23.91 -3.66 9.36
CA SER A 184 23.82 -2.36 8.67
C SER A 184 23.48 -2.51 7.19
N GLU A 185 23.93 -3.57 6.53
CA GLU A 185 23.51 -3.88 5.16
C GLU A 185 22.02 -4.24 5.07
N LEU A 186 21.52 -5.07 5.99
CA LEU A 186 20.10 -5.38 6.08
C LEU A 186 19.26 -4.10 6.26
N TYR A 187 19.60 -3.24 7.22
CA TYR A 187 18.82 -2.02 7.45
C TYR A 187 18.80 -1.08 6.24
N ARG A 188 19.92 -0.97 5.51
CA ARG A 188 19.98 -0.19 4.26
C ARG A 188 19.10 -0.80 3.17
N ASN A 189 19.06 -2.13 3.04
CA ASN A 189 18.19 -2.81 2.08
C ASN A 189 16.73 -2.63 2.45
N LEU A 190 16.39 -2.75 3.73
CA LEU A 190 15.03 -2.53 4.23
C LEU A 190 14.55 -1.09 3.99
N LEU A 191 15.38 -0.08 4.23
CA LEU A 191 15.03 1.32 3.94
C LEU A 191 14.75 1.60 2.45
N ARG A 192 15.23 0.76 1.55
CA ARG A 192 14.97 0.87 0.10
C ARG A 192 13.70 0.15 -0.32
N LEU A 193 13.42 -0.98 0.31
CA LEU A 193 12.31 -1.88 -0.05
C LEU A 193 11.02 -1.52 0.69
N TRP A 194 11.14 -1.10 1.95
CA TRP A 194 10.01 -0.85 2.83
C TRP A 194 9.59 0.62 2.77
N ASP A 195 8.36 0.84 2.35
CA ASP A 195 7.72 2.15 2.48
C ASP A 195 7.34 2.41 3.95
N LEU A 196 8.09 3.29 4.61
CA LEU A 196 7.92 3.64 6.04
C LEU A 196 7.25 5.01 6.21
N ARG A 197 6.40 5.42 5.25
CA ARG A 197 5.69 6.72 5.33
C ARG A 197 4.66 6.74 6.46
N ASP A 198 3.96 5.63 6.67
CA ASP A 198 2.85 5.52 7.62
C ASP A 198 3.26 4.90 8.98
N ILE A 199 4.56 4.70 9.18
CA ILE A 199 5.16 4.12 10.39
C ILE A 199 5.64 5.25 11.31
N ASP A 200 5.61 5.01 12.62
CA ASP A 200 6.15 5.92 13.62
C ASP A 200 7.50 6.55 13.20
N PRO A 201 7.59 7.89 13.12
CA PRO A 201 8.80 8.58 12.69
C PRO A 201 10.03 8.24 13.53
N GLY A 202 9.87 8.00 14.83
CA GLY A 202 10.95 7.66 15.75
C GLY A 202 11.56 6.29 15.46
N LEU A 203 10.73 5.29 15.15
CA LEU A 203 11.21 3.97 14.72
C LEU A 203 11.98 4.06 13.39
N ARG A 204 11.44 4.80 12.43
CA ARG A 204 12.08 5.02 11.13
C ARG A 204 13.44 5.70 11.27
N ASP A 205 13.53 6.72 12.11
CA ASP A 205 14.78 7.47 12.29
C ASP A 205 15.84 6.62 13.02
N ARG A 206 15.44 5.83 14.02
CA ARG A 206 16.33 4.82 14.65
C ARG A 206 16.83 3.79 13.64
N LEU A 207 15.99 3.32 12.72
CA LEU A 207 16.42 2.40 11.67
C LEU A 207 17.46 3.03 10.74
N ARG A 208 17.29 4.31 10.40
CA ARG A 208 18.27 5.08 9.61
C ARG A 208 19.60 5.24 10.32
N GLU A 209 19.59 5.50 11.63
CA GLU A 209 20.80 5.57 12.45
C GLU A 209 21.55 4.23 12.52
N GLN A 210 20.83 3.11 12.56
CA GLN A 210 21.45 1.78 12.53
C GLN A 210 21.99 1.39 11.14
N ALA A 211 21.45 2.03 10.08
CA ALA A 211 21.84 1.80 8.69
C ALA A 211 23.08 2.58 8.25
N SER A 212 23.48 3.62 8.98
CA SER A 212 24.67 4.45 8.72
C SER A 212 25.94 3.87 9.30
#